data_AF-A0A533ZS66-F1
#
_entry.id   AF-A0A533ZS66-F1
#
_cell.length_a   1.000
_cell.length_b   1.000
_cell.length_c   1.000
_cell.angle_alpha   90.00
_cell.angle_beta   90.00
_cell.angle_gamma   90.00
#
_symmetry.space_group_name_H-M   'P 1'
#
loop_
_entity.id
_entity.type
_entity.pdbx_description
1 polymer ?
#
loop_
_entity_poly.entity_id
_entity_poly.type
_entity_poly.pdbx_seq_one_letter_code
_entity_poly.pdbx_strand_id
1 'polypeptide(L)'
;MNLSDVLSGRAKLEGIQWMLRSGAPRRALRRDLSSLLPTPDRLGPCQLRYARFGPGSKLTAYYDALVHIEGTEGYCVRPVAVTWGSDGDADGHHGTAGLAETQAEAVRHGVAAPFRQLVADVPDWGMHVQVSPLDAHFPQLVRLSDPCYARDVVAAACAASGIAPDHFPARQYTVTSIRYRPGKRHVLRYDSLDTVERGTIFAKLYPSEKGERVFRVATQVAEWLAEHGQGVTSVRPLAYMAKDAVVLYPRVFGAPLSERLHRSGQGLARCLQRAGAALHALHHLPQAVAGPLQRYDFAAEIREIQRDSAHIPALLPPEGAAIGAILDRAQALHERLPQEPPTFTHRDFKCEHLLVAPRGLTLIDLDRCALADPAFDVGKFLADLQWWFTAYDQDELEQAQEEFIAGYAPGEPPERLVRARLYEAVELVQMTVLRARLFEQHAARRTLRLIGRAQAVLNNLQRTLGVPRPVVRRERPVAISG
;
A
#
# COMPACT_ATOMS: atom_id res chain seq x y z
N MET A 1 22.35 -20.43 10.28
CA MET A 1 22.29 -19.64 9.04
C MET A 1 22.95 -18.30 9.31
N ASN A 2 23.80 -17.80 8.40
CA ASN A 2 24.56 -16.56 8.57
C ASN A 2 23.76 -15.35 8.07
N LEU A 3 23.76 -14.23 8.81
CA LEU A 3 23.13 -12.96 8.44
C LEU A 3 23.61 -12.45 7.07
N SER A 4 24.91 -12.56 6.76
CA SER A 4 25.46 -12.11 5.47
C SER A 4 24.87 -12.86 4.28
N ASP A 5 24.61 -14.16 4.44
CA ASP A 5 24.01 -14.99 3.39
C ASP A 5 22.53 -14.69 3.20
N VAL A 6 21.83 -14.33 4.27
CA VAL A 6 20.43 -13.86 4.20
C VAL A 6 20.36 -12.51 3.48
N LEU A 7 21.17 -11.53 3.90
CA LEU A 7 21.14 -10.18 3.35
C LEU A 7 21.62 -10.10 1.90
N SER A 8 22.57 -10.95 1.50
CA SER A 8 23.00 -11.07 0.10
C SER A 8 21.99 -11.82 -0.78
N GLY A 9 21.00 -12.49 -0.21
CA GLY A 9 20.03 -13.32 -0.93
C GLY A 9 20.54 -14.73 -1.26
N ARG A 10 21.80 -15.09 -0.92
CA ARG A 10 22.35 -16.44 -1.14
C ARG A 10 21.56 -17.53 -0.42
N ALA A 11 21.00 -17.21 0.75
CA ALA A 11 20.14 -18.11 1.51
C ALA A 11 18.70 -18.20 0.97
N LYS A 12 18.40 -17.54 -0.16
CA LYS A 12 17.11 -17.53 -0.86
C LYS A 12 15.94 -17.19 0.07
N LEU A 13 14.71 -17.52 -0.35
CA LEU A 13 13.50 -17.22 0.41
C LEU A 13 13.50 -17.89 1.79
N GLU A 14 14.05 -19.10 1.91
CA GLU A 14 14.17 -19.84 3.16
C GLU A 14 14.95 -19.03 4.20
N GLY A 15 15.99 -18.32 3.78
CA GLY A 15 16.78 -17.51 4.68
C GLY A 15 16.08 -16.25 5.18
N ILE A 16 15.31 -15.60 4.30
CA ILE A 16 14.44 -14.49 4.71
C ILE A 16 13.38 -14.98 5.70
N GLN A 17 12.75 -16.12 5.44
CA GLN A 17 11.77 -16.71 6.34
C GLN A 17 12.39 -17.13 7.68
N TRP A 18 13.60 -17.68 7.67
CA TRP A 18 14.34 -17.99 8.89
C TRP A 18 14.58 -16.73 9.73
N MET A 19 15.04 -15.64 9.11
CA MET A 19 15.29 -14.38 9.81
C MET A 19 14.02 -13.81 10.45
N LEU A 20 12.90 -13.84 9.72
CA LEU A 20 11.65 -13.22 10.16
C LEU A 20 10.84 -14.09 11.15
N ARG A 21 11.05 -15.41 11.16
CA ARG A 21 10.18 -16.36 11.87
C ARG A 21 10.89 -17.24 12.90
N SER A 22 12.18 -17.49 12.77
CA SER A 22 12.87 -18.41 13.68
C SER A 22 12.97 -17.83 15.10
N GLY A 23 13.11 -18.72 16.08
CA GLY A 23 13.07 -18.33 17.49
C GLY A 23 14.21 -17.42 17.93
N ALA A 24 15.42 -17.58 17.36
CA ALA A 24 16.60 -16.85 17.82
C ALA A 24 16.57 -15.33 17.50
N PRO A 25 16.38 -14.88 16.24
CA PRO A 25 16.22 -13.46 15.92
C PRO A 25 15.02 -12.83 16.66
N ARG A 26 13.91 -13.57 16.77
CA ARG A 26 12.70 -13.09 17.47
C ARG A 26 12.94 -12.92 18.98
N ARG A 27 13.71 -13.81 19.61
CA ARG A 27 14.06 -13.68 21.03
C ARG A 27 14.99 -12.49 21.27
N ALA A 28 15.96 -12.25 20.38
CA ALA A 28 16.81 -11.07 20.45
C ALA A 28 15.98 -9.78 20.35
N LEU A 29 15.18 -9.64 19.28
CA LEU A 29 14.29 -8.50 19.11
C LEU A 29 13.38 -8.28 20.33
N ARG A 30 12.78 -9.34 20.88
CA ARG A 30 11.92 -9.24 22.06
C ARG A 30 12.68 -8.81 23.31
N ARG A 31 13.88 -9.35 23.54
CA ARG A 31 14.73 -8.97 24.68
C ARG A 31 15.03 -7.47 24.62
N ASP A 32 15.47 -6.99 23.45
CA ASP A 32 15.91 -5.61 23.30
C ASP A 32 14.71 -4.65 23.33
N LEU A 33 13.57 -4.97 22.69
CA LEU A 33 12.33 -4.21 22.85
C LEU A 33 11.82 -4.18 24.32
N SER A 34 11.92 -5.29 25.05
CA SER A 34 11.55 -5.31 26.47
C SER A 34 12.46 -4.44 27.32
N SER A 35 13.75 -4.34 26.97
CA SER A 35 14.70 -3.49 27.70
C SER A 35 14.41 -2.00 27.58
N LEU A 36 13.66 -1.60 26.54
CA LEU A 36 13.21 -0.22 26.34
C LEU A 36 12.01 0.16 27.22
N LEU A 37 11.36 -0.80 27.87
CA LEU A 37 10.21 -0.57 28.75
C LEU A 37 10.64 -0.44 30.23
N PRO A 38 9.98 0.41 31.03
CA PRO A 38 10.14 0.42 32.46
C PRO A 38 9.57 -0.86 33.08
N THR A 39 10.15 -1.32 34.19
CA THR A 39 9.44 -2.23 35.09
C THR A 39 8.31 -1.45 35.78
N PRO A 40 7.08 -1.99 35.88
CA PRO A 40 6.65 -3.36 35.60
C PRO A 40 5.91 -3.59 34.27
N ASP A 41 5.95 -2.64 33.33
CA ASP A 41 5.37 -2.79 31.99
C ASP A 41 6.03 -3.96 31.23
N ARG A 42 5.25 -4.64 30.39
CA ARG A 42 5.69 -5.89 29.74
C ARG A 42 5.40 -5.90 28.25
N LEU A 43 6.35 -6.43 27.48
CA LEU A 43 6.17 -6.71 26.07
C LEU A 43 5.36 -7.99 25.85
N GLY A 44 4.12 -7.83 25.38
CA GLY A 44 3.27 -8.88 24.85
C GLY A 44 3.72 -9.38 23.47
N PRO A 45 2.83 -10.03 22.70
CA PRO A 45 3.15 -10.52 21.35
C PRO A 45 3.60 -9.42 20.38
N CYS A 46 4.57 -9.73 19.52
CA CYS A 46 4.97 -8.88 18.39
C CYS A 46 4.47 -9.51 17.08
N GLN A 47 3.53 -8.86 16.41
CA GLN A 47 2.89 -9.37 15.21
C GLN A 47 3.55 -8.80 13.96
N LEU A 48 4.21 -9.64 13.16
CA LEU A 48 4.79 -9.23 11.89
C LEU A 48 3.68 -8.88 10.88
N ARG A 49 3.65 -7.62 10.43
CA ARG A 49 2.65 -7.12 9.48
C ARG A 49 3.13 -7.09 8.05
N TYR A 50 4.40 -6.79 7.85
CA TYR A 50 4.99 -6.60 6.52
C TYR A 50 6.50 -6.73 6.58
N ALA A 51 7.12 -7.16 5.48
CA ALA A 51 8.55 -7.14 5.30
C ALA A 51 8.90 -6.77 3.86
N ARG A 52 10.04 -6.11 3.67
CA ARG A 52 10.62 -5.75 2.36
C ARG A 52 12.09 -6.11 2.37
N PHE A 53 12.55 -6.72 1.28
CA PHE A 53 13.94 -7.09 1.09
C PHE A 53 14.53 -6.31 -0.09
N GLY A 54 15.70 -5.71 0.10
CA GLY A 54 16.57 -5.19 -0.93
C GLY A 54 17.84 -6.04 -0.96
N PRO A 55 18.01 -6.94 -1.96
CA PRO A 55 19.17 -7.83 -2.02
C PRO A 55 20.49 -7.07 -1.96
N GLY A 56 21.41 -7.52 -1.11
CA GLY A 56 22.71 -6.89 -0.91
C GLY A 56 22.68 -5.55 -0.15
N SER A 57 21.50 -5.07 0.24
CA SER A 57 21.32 -3.81 0.96
C SER A 57 20.75 -4.06 2.35
N LYS A 58 19.43 -4.29 2.46
CA LYS A 58 18.75 -4.43 3.76
C LYS A 58 17.48 -5.26 3.69
N LEU A 59 17.12 -5.83 4.84
CA LEU A 59 15.79 -6.38 5.11
C LEU A 59 15.11 -5.44 6.10
N THR A 60 13.88 -5.02 5.85
CA THR A 60 13.09 -4.25 6.82
C THR A 60 11.78 -4.96 7.10
N ALA A 61 11.49 -5.22 8.37
CA ALA A 61 10.25 -5.81 8.84
C ALA A 61 9.53 -4.83 9.77
N TYR A 62 8.21 -4.95 9.82
CA TYR A 62 7.38 -4.05 10.58
C TYR A 62 6.38 -4.83 11.40
N TYR A 63 6.36 -4.54 12.68
CA TYR A 63 5.63 -5.28 13.69
C TYR A 63 4.64 -4.37 14.39
N ASP A 64 3.53 -4.96 14.84
CA ASP A 64 2.73 -4.39 15.92
C ASP A 64 3.19 -5.05 17.22
N ALA A 65 3.86 -4.30 18.09
CA ALA A 65 4.23 -4.76 19.43
C ALA A 65 3.07 -4.47 20.39
N LEU A 66 2.52 -5.51 21.01
CA LEU A 66 1.57 -5.36 22.10
C LEU A 66 2.34 -5.07 23.39
N VAL A 67 1.98 -4.01 24.09
CA VAL A 67 2.60 -3.61 25.35
C VAL A 67 1.54 -3.55 26.44
N HIS A 68 1.79 -4.25 27.54
CA HIS A 68 0.94 -4.23 28.72
C HIS A 68 1.50 -3.19 29.69
N ILE A 69 0.70 -2.19 30.03
CA ILE A 69 1.05 -1.15 31.00
C ILE A 69 0.41 -1.52 32.33
N GLU A 70 1.18 -1.53 33.41
CA GLU A 70 0.62 -1.84 34.73
C GLU A 70 -0.50 -0.86 35.12
N GLY A 71 -1.57 -1.40 35.70
CA GLY A 71 -2.74 -0.60 36.07
C GLY A 71 -3.71 -0.31 34.92
N THR A 72 -3.43 -0.76 33.70
CA THR A 72 -4.35 -0.66 32.56
C THR A 72 -4.94 -2.02 32.19
N GLU A 73 -6.20 -2.03 31.76
CA GLU A 73 -6.81 -3.24 31.20
C GLU A 73 -6.42 -3.39 29.73
N GLY A 74 -5.67 -4.45 29.41
CA GLY A 74 -5.36 -4.85 28.03
C GLY A 74 -3.98 -4.45 27.52
N TYR A 75 -3.82 -4.45 26.20
CA TYR A 75 -2.55 -4.13 25.52
C TYR A 75 -2.69 -2.85 24.70
N CYS A 76 -1.71 -1.96 24.78
CA CYS A 76 -1.53 -0.91 23.80
C CYS A 76 -0.70 -1.42 22.61
N VAL A 77 -1.05 -1.00 21.40
CA VAL A 77 -0.35 -1.40 20.18
C VAL A 77 0.69 -0.33 19.84
N ARG A 78 1.95 -0.73 19.74
CA ARG A 78 3.05 0.14 19.31
C ARG A 78 3.70 -0.40 18.04
N PRO A 79 3.55 0.30 16.90
CA PRO A 79 4.25 -0.10 15.68
C PRO A 79 5.76 0.02 15.82
N VAL A 80 6.47 -0.98 15.31
CA VAL A 80 7.93 -1.08 15.34
C VAL A 80 8.45 -1.41 13.95
N ALA A 81 9.45 -0.68 13.48
CA ALA A 81 10.24 -1.04 12.31
C ALA A 81 11.57 -1.64 12.77
N VAL A 82 11.97 -2.73 12.12
CA VAL A 82 13.25 -3.40 12.38
C VAL A 82 13.97 -3.54 11.04
N THR A 83 15.18 -3.02 10.94
CA THR A 83 16.02 -3.09 9.74
C THR A 83 17.25 -3.93 10.04
N TRP A 84 17.57 -4.88 9.16
CA TRP A 84 18.80 -5.67 9.18
C TRP A 84 19.72 -5.23 8.04
N GLY A 85 21.00 -5.06 8.33
CA GLY A 85 22.04 -4.66 7.37
C GLY A 85 22.57 -3.25 7.66
N SER A 86 23.70 -2.90 7.02
CA SER A 86 24.26 -1.56 7.15
C SER A 86 23.40 -0.55 6.40
N ASP A 87 23.23 0.65 6.97
CA ASP A 87 22.77 1.83 6.23
C ASP A 87 23.83 2.24 5.19
N GLY A 88 23.94 1.45 4.12
CA GLY A 88 24.81 1.70 2.98
C GLY A 88 24.15 2.58 1.91
N ASP A 89 23.27 3.51 2.31
CA ASP A 89 22.70 4.54 1.44
C ASP A 89 22.62 5.88 2.21
N ALA A 90 23.60 6.74 1.95
CA ALA A 90 23.60 8.22 2.02
C ALA A 90 23.24 9.01 3.30
N ASP A 91 22.70 8.44 4.39
CA ASP A 91 22.19 9.26 5.52
C ASP A 91 22.83 8.98 6.91
N GLY A 92 23.95 8.25 6.97
CA GLY A 92 24.53 7.74 8.23
C GLY A 92 24.98 8.76 9.28
N HIS A 93 25.17 10.04 8.92
CA HIS A 93 25.54 11.10 9.87
C HIS A 93 24.46 12.15 10.13
N HIS A 94 23.50 12.35 9.21
CA HIS A 94 22.34 13.20 9.45
C HIS A 94 21.18 12.45 10.12
N GLY A 95 21.06 11.14 9.89
CA GLY A 95 19.99 10.30 10.44
C GLY A 95 20.10 10.08 11.96
N THR A 96 21.29 9.85 12.50
CA THR A 96 21.47 9.57 13.94
C THR A 96 21.24 10.80 14.83
N ALA A 97 21.75 11.96 14.42
CA ALA A 97 21.49 13.23 15.11
C ALA A 97 20.00 13.61 15.05
N GLY A 98 19.37 13.50 13.87
CA GLY A 98 17.94 13.78 13.71
C GLY A 98 17.06 12.85 14.55
N LEU A 99 17.41 11.57 14.68
CA LEU A 99 16.68 10.62 15.52
C LEU A 99 16.79 10.94 17.02
N ALA A 100 17.95 11.37 17.50
CA ALA A 100 18.11 11.77 18.90
C ALA A 100 17.25 12.99 19.25
N GLU A 101 17.22 14.00 18.38
CA GLU A 101 16.36 15.18 18.53
C GLU A 101 14.88 14.81 18.52
N THR A 102 14.47 13.98 17.54
CA THR A 102 13.08 13.51 17.42
C THR A 102 12.65 12.70 18.64
N GLN A 103 13.56 11.88 19.20
CA GLN A 103 13.29 11.14 20.44
C GLN A 103 13.12 12.09 21.64
N ALA A 104 13.98 13.10 21.78
CA ALA A 104 13.85 14.08 22.86
C ALA A 104 12.53 14.85 22.75
N GLU A 105 12.08 15.18 21.53
CA GLU A 105 10.74 15.73 21.28
C GLU A 105 9.64 14.73 21.70
N ALA A 106 9.76 13.46 21.35
CA ALA A 106 8.77 12.44 21.71
C ALA A 106 8.63 12.25 23.23
N VAL A 107 9.74 12.35 23.97
CA VAL A 107 9.74 12.33 25.44
C VAL A 107 9.07 13.60 25.99
N ARG A 108 9.39 14.78 25.45
CA ARG A 108 8.76 16.05 25.87
C ARG A 108 7.25 16.07 25.65
N HIS A 109 6.78 15.49 24.55
CA HIS A 109 5.36 15.34 24.24
C HIS A 109 4.69 14.16 24.97
N GLY A 110 5.44 13.35 25.74
CA GLY A 110 4.93 12.18 26.45
C GLY A 110 4.52 11.00 25.54
N VAL A 111 4.68 11.12 24.22
CA VAL A 111 4.30 10.09 23.24
C VAL A 111 5.34 8.97 23.10
N ALA A 112 6.49 9.12 23.76
CA ALA A 112 7.44 8.02 23.93
C ALA A 112 6.86 6.91 24.83
N ALA A 113 6.13 7.26 25.88
CA ALA A 113 5.60 6.33 26.88
C ALA A 113 4.73 5.23 26.24
N PRO A 114 4.80 3.98 26.72
CA PRO A 114 5.54 3.53 27.91
C PRO A 114 7.04 3.32 27.66
N PHE A 115 7.53 3.42 26.43
CA PHE A 115 8.93 3.24 26.14
C PHE A 115 9.79 4.40 26.66
N ARG A 116 10.93 4.09 27.28
CA ARG A 116 11.94 5.06 27.72
C ARG A 116 12.78 5.57 26.56
N GLN A 117 12.95 4.74 25.54
CA GLN A 117 13.64 5.04 24.29
C GLN A 117 12.86 4.42 23.13
N LEU A 118 12.90 5.08 21.98
CA LEU A 118 12.21 4.66 20.76
C LEU A 118 13.16 4.07 19.73
N VAL A 119 14.45 3.96 20.05
CA VAL A 119 15.47 3.37 19.19
C VAL A 119 16.32 2.38 19.98
N ALA A 120 16.72 1.29 19.34
CA ALA A 120 17.70 0.35 19.88
C ALA A 120 18.50 -0.32 18.75
N ASP A 121 19.78 -0.57 19.01
CA ASP A 121 20.63 -1.40 18.15
C ASP A 121 20.82 -2.78 18.78
N VAL A 122 20.80 -3.82 17.96
CA VAL A 122 21.12 -5.20 18.34
C VAL A 122 22.30 -5.67 17.49
N PRO A 123 23.55 -5.32 17.86
CA PRO A 123 24.73 -5.55 17.02
C PRO A 123 24.95 -7.02 16.66
N ASP A 124 24.71 -7.94 17.60
CA ASP A 124 24.83 -9.40 17.39
C ASP A 124 23.96 -9.92 16.24
N TRP A 125 22.90 -9.20 15.90
CA TRP A 125 21.98 -9.52 14.82
C TRP A 125 21.95 -8.49 13.70
N GLY A 126 22.78 -7.44 13.78
CA GLY A 126 22.77 -6.30 12.88
C GLY A 126 21.39 -5.66 12.73
N MET A 127 20.59 -5.63 13.81
CA MET A 127 19.25 -5.03 13.80
C MET A 127 19.30 -3.59 14.28
N HIS A 128 18.61 -2.70 13.57
CA HIS A 128 18.24 -1.38 14.04
C HIS A 128 16.73 -1.33 14.25
N VAL A 129 16.30 -0.98 15.46
CA VAL A 129 14.89 -0.97 15.89
C VAL A 129 14.43 0.47 16.05
N GLN A 130 13.31 0.83 15.44
CA GLN A 130 12.64 2.12 15.62
C GLN A 130 11.17 1.91 16.01
N VAL A 131 10.74 2.54 17.09
CA VAL A 131 9.38 2.48 17.63
C VAL A 131 8.64 3.76 17.25
N SER A 132 7.42 3.64 16.72
CA SER A 132 6.55 4.80 16.44
C SER A 132 6.40 5.65 17.72
N PRO A 133 6.40 6.99 17.67
CA PRO A 133 6.35 7.85 16.47
C PRO A 133 7.71 8.36 15.95
N LEU A 134 8.79 7.60 16.08
CA LEU A 134 10.14 8.07 15.72
C LEU A 134 10.41 8.05 14.21
N ASP A 135 10.56 9.20 13.57
CA ASP A 135 11.02 9.29 12.17
C ASP A 135 11.66 10.65 11.86
N ALA A 136 12.96 10.65 11.58
CA ALA A 136 13.71 11.88 11.29
C ALA A 136 13.29 12.52 9.94
N HIS A 137 12.77 11.75 8.98
CA HIS A 137 12.26 12.30 7.71
C HIS A 137 10.83 12.85 7.85
N PHE A 138 10.16 12.56 8.98
CA PHE A 138 8.82 13.05 9.32
C PHE A 138 8.80 13.58 10.76
N PRO A 139 9.57 14.64 11.09
CA PRO A 139 9.68 15.14 12.46
C PRO A 139 8.33 15.57 13.04
N GLN A 140 7.37 15.95 12.19
CA GLN A 140 6.01 16.27 12.59
C GLN A 140 5.20 15.10 13.15
N LEU A 141 5.63 13.86 12.91
CA LEU A 141 4.93 12.67 13.39
C LEU A 141 4.83 12.64 14.92
N VAL A 142 5.85 13.13 15.62
CA VAL A 142 5.87 13.21 17.08
C VAL A 142 4.75 14.10 17.60
N ARG A 143 4.73 15.37 17.21
CA ARG A 143 3.67 16.30 17.64
C ARG A 143 2.29 15.88 17.16
N LEU A 144 2.15 15.33 15.95
CA LEU A 144 0.85 14.81 15.48
C LEU A 144 0.39 13.56 16.25
N SER A 145 1.30 12.89 16.96
CA SER A 145 0.96 11.78 17.85
C SER A 145 0.54 12.23 19.25
N ASP A 146 0.74 13.51 19.61
CA ASP A 146 0.32 14.10 20.88
C ASP A 146 -1.19 14.40 20.84
N PRO A 147 -2.00 13.82 21.74
CA PRO A 147 -3.43 14.10 21.84
C PRO A 147 -3.81 15.59 21.90
N CYS A 148 -3.01 16.42 22.60
CA CYS A 148 -3.28 17.85 22.74
C CYS A 148 -3.07 18.58 21.41
N TYR A 149 -1.97 18.25 20.70
CA TYR A 149 -1.70 18.85 19.40
C TYR A 149 -2.68 18.34 18.32
N ALA A 150 -3.04 17.05 18.36
CA ALA A 150 -4.05 16.47 17.48
C ALA A 150 -5.40 17.20 17.62
N ARG A 151 -5.81 17.52 18.85
CA ARG A 151 -7.00 18.36 19.11
C ARG A 151 -6.90 19.72 18.42
N ASP A 152 -5.79 20.42 18.61
CA ASP A 152 -5.62 21.78 18.09
C ASP A 152 -5.59 21.80 16.55
N VAL A 153 -4.94 20.80 15.95
CA VAL A 153 -4.92 20.58 14.49
C VAL A 153 -6.32 20.31 13.94
N VAL A 154 -7.10 19.45 14.60
CA VAL A 154 -8.48 19.17 14.20
C VAL A 154 -9.36 20.41 14.34
N ALA A 155 -9.23 21.16 15.44
CA ALA A 155 -9.97 22.41 15.65
C ALA A 155 -9.67 23.44 14.54
N ALA A 156 -8.40 23.61 14.20
CA ALA A 156 -7.98 24.50 13.11
C ALA A 156 -8.53 24.05 11.75
N ALA A 157 -8.53 22.74 11.47
CA ALA A 157 -9.11 22.20 10.25
C ALA A 157 -10.62 22.47 10.15
N CYS A 158 -11.37 22.28 11.24
CA CYS A 158 -12.82 22.52 11.25
C CYS A 158 -13.16 23.99 11.01
N ALA A 159 -12.39 24.89 11.61
CA ALA A 159 -12.53 26.33 11.39
C ALA A 159 -12.28 26.72 9.92
N ALA A 160 -11.28 26.11 9.27
CA ALA A 160 -10.96 26.36 7.87
C ALA A 160 -12.02 25.82 6.88
N SER A 161 -12.66 24.69 7.21
CA SER A 161 -13.59 23.99 6.31
C SER A 161 -15.06 24.42 6.45
N GLY A 162 -15.37 25.37 7.34
CA GLY A 162 -16.73 25.85 7.57
C GLY A 162 -17.70 24.77 8.11
N ILE A 163 -17.17 23.71 8.70
CA ILE A 163 -17.97 22.60 9.26
C ILE A 163 -18.57 23.06 10.59
N ALA A 164 -19.87 22.76 10.80
CA ALA A 164 -20.56 23.12 12.04
C ALA A 164 -19.88 22.50 13.29
N PRO A 165 -19.75 23.24 14.41
CA PRO A 165 -19.04 22.81 15.62
C PRO A 165 -19.56 21.51 16.26
N ASP A 166 -20.78 21.10 15.89
CA ASP A 166 -21.49 19.98 16.52
C ASP A 166 -20.95 18.60 16.09
N HIS A 167 -20.17 18.53 15.00
CA HIS A 167 -19.53 17.30 14.54
C HIS A 167 -18.06 17.18 15.01
N PHE A 168 -17.36 18.30 15.16
CA PHE A 168 -15.94 18.41 15.54
C PHE A 168 -15.69 19.86 16.02
N PRO A 169 -14.79 20.18 16.98
CA PRO A 169 -13.75 19.35 17.60
C PRO A 169 -14.11 18.77 18.98
N ALA A 170 -13.57 17.61 19.35
CA ALA A 170 -13.64 17.06 20.72
C ALA A 170 -12.58 17.68 21.64
N ARG A 171 -12.80 17.64 22.96
CA ARG A 171 -11.85 18.11 23.99
C ARG A 171 -10.65 17.17 24.12
N GLN A 172 -10.85 15.88 23.86
CA GLN A 172 -9.81 14.86 23.98
C GLN A 172 -9.87 13.84 22.84
N TYR A 173 -8.70 13.39 22.41
CA TYR A 173 -8.53 12.37 21.37
C TYR A 173 -7.62 11.24 21.86
N THR A 174 -7.96 10.00 21.50
CA THR A 174 -6.98 8.92 21.45
C THR A 174 -6.29 8.96 20.09
N VAL A 175 -4.96 8.91 20.07
CA VAL A 175 -4.17 8.86 18.84
C VAL A 175 -3.59 7.46 18.64
N THR A 176 -3.92 6.81 17.53
CA THR A 176 -3.44 5.47 17.18
C THR A 176 -2.68 5.51 15.85
N SER A 177 -1.47 4.95 15.82
CA SER A 177 -0.74 4.74 14.56
C SER A 177 -1.36 3.57 13.77
N ILE A 178 -1.99 3.86 12.63
CA ILE A 178 -2.54 2.84 11.72
C ILE A 178 -1.48 2.33 10.76
N ARG A 179 -0.59 3.22 10.32
CA ARG A 179 0.52 2.87 9.45
C ARG A 179 1.74 3.65 9.89
N TYR A 180 2.82 2.92 10.14
CA TYR A 180 4.12 3.46 10.50
C TYR A 180 5.17 2.82 9.57
N ARG A 181 5.73 3.64 8.67
CA ARG A 181 6.80 3.25 7.74
C ARG A 181 7.85 4.36 7.73
N PRO A 182 8.86 4.28 8.61
CA PRO A 182 9.92 5.28 8.68
C PRO A 182 10.49 5.63 7.30
N GLY A 183 10.71 6.92 7.06
CA GLY A 183 11.18 7.49 5.79
C GLY A 183 10.19 7.40 4.63
N LYS A 184 8.95 6.92 4.83
CA LYS A 184 8.04 6.60 3.71
C LYS A 184 6.62 7.12 3.87
N ARG A 185 5.89 6.67 4.91
CA ARG A 185 4.45 6.95 5.04
C ARG A 185 3.94 6.70 6.45
N HIS A 186 3.11 7.62 6.93
CA HIS A 186 2.43 7.50 8.21
C HIS A 186 0.96 7.84 8.10
N VAL A 187 0.13 7.09 8.82
CA VAL A 187 -1.30 7.36 8.98
C VAL A 187 -1.64 7.20 10.45
N LEU A 188 -2.17 8.27 11.04
CA LEU A 188 -2.70 8.29 12.40
C LEU A 188 -4.22 8.28 12.36
N ARG A 189 -4.83 7.68 13.38
CA ARG A 189 -6.27 7.69 13.64
C ARG A 189 -6.51 8.45 14.94
N TYR A 190 -7.38 9.44 14.88
CA TYR A 190 -7.82 10.22 16.03
C TYR A 190 -9.26 9.82 16.35
N ASP A 191 -9.46 9.21 17.51
CA ASP A 191 -10.78 8.84 18.01
C ASP A 191 -11.17 9.80 19.15
N SER A 192 -12.29 10.50 19.00
CA SER A 192 -12.85 11.39 20.03
C SER A 192 -13.21 10.60 21.29
N LEU A 193 -12.81 11.11 22.46
CA LEU A 193 -13.19 10.55 23.77
C LEU A 193 -14.47 11.15 24.36
N ASP A 194 -14.94 12.28 23.83
CA ASP A 194 -16.11 12.99 24.39
C ASP A 194 -17.43 12.30 24.02
N THR A 195 -17.61 11.99 22.73
CA THR A 195 -18.72 11.19 22.21
C THR A 195 -18.28 10.40 20.98
N VAL A 196 -18.84 9.20 20.79
CA VAL A 196 -18.62 8.37 19.60
C VAL A 196 -19.15 9.05 18.33
N GLU A 197 -20.14 9.92 18.48
CA GLU A 197 -20.80 10.67 17.40
C GLU A 197 -19.92 11.77 16.81
N ARG A 198 -18.96 12.31 17.58
CA ARG A 198 -17.93 13.26 17.11
C ARG A 198 -16.91 12.64 16.16
N GLY A 199 -17.08 11.36 15.80
CA GLY A 199 -16.42 10.72 14.67
C GLY A 199 -14.93 10.40 14.85
N THR A 200 -14.43 9.57 13.94
CA THR A 200 -13.00 9.25 13.80
C THR A 200 -12.41 10.10 12.68
N ILE A 201 -11.21 10.63 12.88
CA ILE A 201 -10.43 11.34 11.85
C ILE A 201 -9.17 10.55 11.54
N PHE A 202 -8.76 10.56 10.28
CA PHE A 202 -7.49 10.01 9.84
C PHE A 202 -6.55 11.14 9.42
N ALA A 203 -5.35 11.18 9.97
CA ALA A 203 -4.30 12.11 9.59
C ALA A 203 -3.24 11.38 8.76
N LYS A 204 -3.12 11.75 7.49
CA LYS A 204 -2.16 11.15 6.55
C LYS A 204 -1.02 12.12 6.29
N LEU A 205 0.18 11.71 6.66
CA LEU A 205 1.38 12.54 6.59
C LEU A 205 2.09 12.34 5.25
N TYR A 206 2.59 13.43 4.69
CA TYR A 206 3.33 13.41 3.44
C TYR A 206 4.71 14.07 3.60
N PRO A 207 5.72 13.61 2.86
CA PRO A 207 6.93 14.39 2.67
C PRO A 207 6.61 15.52 1.69
N SER A 208 7.04 16.75 1.97
CA SER A 208 6.98 17.91 1.04
C SER A 208 5.57 18.33 0.56
N GLU A 209 5.50 19.10 -0.54
CA GLU A 209 4.29 19.63 -1.20
C GLU A 209 3.31 18.55 -1.72
N LYS A 210 3.67 17.26 -1.63
CA LYS A 210 2.81 16.16 -2.05
C LYS A 210 1.43 16.20 -1.37
N GLY A 211 1.36 16.60 -0.10
CA GLY A 211 0.11 16.66 0.66
C GLY A 211 -0.90 17.64 0.07
N GLU A 212 -0.45 18.82 -0.36
CA GLU A 212 -1.32 19.84 -0.96
C GLU A 212 -1.94 19.34 -2.27
N ARG A 213 -1.12 18.74 -3.14
CA ARG A 213 -1.59 18.14 -4.38
C ARG A 213 -2.65 17.07 -4.12
N VAL A 214 -2.40 16.17 -3.16
CA VAL A 214 -3.35 15.09 -2.84
C VAL A 214 -4.66 15.66 -2.28
N PHE A 215 -4.59 16.67 -1.41
CA PHE A 215 -5.78 17.35 -0.90
C PHE A 215 -6.62 17.97 -2.03
N ARG A 216 -5.98 18.70 -2.95
CA ARG A 216 -6.65 19.31 -4.10
C ARG A 216 -7.34 18.27 -4.97
N VAL A 217 -6.59 17.24 -5.39
CA VAL A 217 -7.10 16.16 -6.25
C VAL A 217 -8.26 15.43 -5.57
N ALA A 218 -8.14 15.11 -4.28
CA ALA A 218 -9.19 14.42 -3.56
C ALA A 218 -10.47 15.26 -3.42
N THR A 219 -10.36 16.57 -3.20
CA THR A 219 -11.51 17.47 -3.18
C THR A 219 -12.22 17.51 -4.54
N GLN A 220 -11.46 17.66 -5.63
CA GLN A 220 -12.01 17.74 -6.99
C GLN A 220 -12.67 16.43 -7.43
N VAL A 221 -12.06 15.29 -7.11
CA VAL A 221 -12.64 13.97 -7.39
C VAL A 221 -13.91 13.74 -6.58
N ALA A 222 -13.95 14.17 -5.32
CA ALA A 222 -15.15 14.07 -4.49
C ALA A 222 -16.32 14.90 -5.06
N GLU A 223 -16.05 16.10 -5.55
CA GLU A 223 -17.04 16.96 -6.22
C GLU A 223 -17.52 16.33 -7.53
N TRP A 224 -16.58 15.89 -8.38
CA TRP A 224 -16.88 15.27 -9.66
C TRP A 224 -17.75 14.01 -9.52
N LEU A 225 -17.39 13.10 -8.61
CA LEU A 225 -18.13 11.86 -8.41
C LEU A 225 -19.47 12.06 -7.68
N ALA A 226 -19.63 13.14 -6.90
CA ALA A 226 -20.93 13.47 -6.33
C ALA A 226 -21.98 13.75 -7.43
N GLU A 227 -21.55 14.34 -8.55
CA GLU A 227 -22.41 14.67 -9.69
C GLU A 227 -22.49 13.54 -10.72
N HIS A 228 -21.35 12.89 -11.02
CA HIS A 228 -21.21 11.97 -12.17
C HIS A 228 -21.02 10.50 -11.78
N GLY A 229 -20.81 10.18 -10.50
CA GLY A 229 -20.37 8.85 -10.05
C GLY A 229 -21.44 7.77 -9.97
N GLN A 230 -22.69 8.05 -10.38
CA GLN A 230 -23.79 7.08 -10.46
C GLN A 230 -24.00 6.22 -9.20
N GLY A 231 -24.01 6.87 -8.02
CA GLY A 231 -24.16 6.19 -6.72
C GLY A 231 -22.84 5.72 -6.10
N VAL A 232 -21.71 6.13 -6.67
CA VAL A 232 -20.38 6.07 -6.07
C VAL A 232 -19.90 7.50 -5.79
N THR A 233 -19.41 7.74 -4.58
CA THR A 233 -18.76 9.00 -4.19
C THR A 233 -17.28 8.78 -3.92
N SER A 234 -16.53 9.84 -3.66
CA SER A 234 -15.19 9.73 -3.08
C SER A 234 -15.11 10.45 -1.74
N VAL A 235 -14.15 10.04 -0.91
CA VAL A 235 -13.89 10.71 0.36
C VAL A 235 -13.42 12.14 0.13
N ARG A 236 -14.20 13.10 0.63
CA ARG A 236 -13.78 14.50 0.69
C ARG A 236 -12.83 14.68 1.88
N PRO A 237 -11.58 15.13 1.69
CA PRO A 237 -10.72 15.45 2.82
C PRO A 237 -11.29 16.64 3.60
N LEU A 238 -11.01 16.70 4.90
CA LEU A 238 -11.42 17.80 5.76
C LEU A 238 -10.59 19.04 5.48
N ALA A 239 -9.26 18.93 5.62
CA ALA A 239 -8.32 20.03 5.42
C ALA A 239 -6.92 19.52 5.11
N TYR A 240 -6.12 20.39 4.51
CA TYR A 240 -4.66 20.27 4.44
C TYR A 240 -4.01 21.28 5.37
N MET A 241 -3.14 20.80 6.26
CA MET A 241 -2.41 21.65 7.20
C MET A 241 -0.98 21.83 6.71
N ALA A 242 -0.72 22.95 6.04
CA ALA A 242 0.56 23.24 5.38
C ALA A 242 1.76 23.13 6.34
N LYS A 243 1.62 23.63 7.57
CA LYS A 243 2.67 23.59 8.61
C LYS A 243 3.22 22.18 8.86
N ASP A 244 2.36 21.17 8.77
CA ASP A 244 2.70 19.78 9.12
C ASP A 244 2.67 18.84 7.89
N ALA A 245 2.41 19.37 6.70
CA ALA A 245 2.21 18.60 5.47
C ALA A 245 1.27 17.38 5.67
N VAL A 246 0.18 17.59 6.40
CA VAL A 246 -0.79 16.54 6.75
C VAL A 246 -2.15 16.83 6.13
N VAL A 247 -2.78 15.78 5.59
CA VAL A 247 -4.16 15.84 5.11
C VAL A 247 -5.04 15.07 6.09
N LEU A 248 -6.10 15.73 6.57
CA LEU A 248 -7.09 15.13 7.45
C LEU A 248 -8.26 14.59 6.63
N TYR A 249 -8.68 13.37 6.91
CA TYR A 249 -9.83 12.72 6.30
C TYR A 249 -10.86 12.35 7.36
N PRO A 250 -12.17 12.46 7.06
CA PRO A 250 -13.18 11.90 7.93
C PRO A 250 -13.15 10.38 7.87
N ARG A 251 -13.78 9.73 8.85
CA ARG A 251 -14.11 8.30 8.72
C ARG A 251 -15.04 8.07 7.54
N VAL A 252 -14.67 7.12 6.69
CA VAL A 252 -15.59 6.54 5.72
C VAL A 252 -16.19 5.28 6.33
N PHE A 253 -17.51 5.19 6.34
CA PHE A 253 -18.23 4.02 6.83
C PHE A 253 -18.41 2.97 5.72
N GLY A 254 -18.47 1.71 6.11
CA GLY A 254 -18.63 0.59 5.20
C GLY A 254 -17.52 -0.44 5.35
N ALA A 255 -17.67 -1.55 4.64
CA ALA A 255 -16.65 -2.59 4.51
C ALA A 255 -16.08 -2.55 3.08
N PRO A 256 -14.77 -2.82 2.88
CA PRO A 256 -14.19 -2.90 1.54
C PRO A 256 -14.95 -3.86 0.63
N LEU A 257 -15.06 -3.53 -0.66
CA LEU A 257 -15.72 -4.36 -1.67
C LEU A 257 -15.10 -5.75 -1.74
N SER A 258 -13.79 -5.86 -1.47
CA SER A 258 -13.09 -7.14 -1.39
C SER A 258 -13.74 -8.11 -0.41
N GLU A 259 -14.25 -7.63 0.73
CA GLU A 259 -14.92 -8.47 1.72
C GLU A 259 -16.26 -9.01 1.23
N ARG A 260 -16.82 -8.48 0.14
CA ARG A 260 -18.06 -9.00 -0.46
C ARG A 260 -17.82 -10.03 -1.56
N LEU A 261 -16.59 -10.16 -2.05
CA LEU A 261 -16.26 -11.06 -3.17
C LEU A 261 -16.33 -12.54 -2.81
N HIS A 262 -16.39 -12.89 -1.53
CA HIS A 262 -16.62 -14.28 -1.08
C HIS A 262 -18.08 -14.74 -1.22
N ARG A 263 -18.97 -13.88 -1.75
CA ARG A 263 -20.39 -14.18 -1.96
C ARG A 263 -20.82 -13.77 -3.35
N SER A 264 -21.44 -14.69 -4.07
CA SER A 264 -22.11 -14.41 -5.35
C SER A 264 -23.50 -13.81 -5.12
N GLY A 265 -23.98 -13.00 -6.07
CA GLY A 265 -25.37 -12.52 -6.10
C GLY A 265 -25.56 -11.12 -6.68
N GLN A 266 -26.82 -10.74 -6.88
CA GLN A 266 -27.22 -9.48 -7.52
C GLN A 266 -26.67 -8.23 -6.81
N GLY A 267 -26.48 -8.30 -5.48
CA GLY A 267 -25.89 -7.21 -4.70
C GLY A 267 -24.43 -6.96 -5.06
N LEU A 268 -23.65 -8.01 -5.31
CA LEU A 268 -22.26 -7.91 -5.76
C LEU A 268 -22.18 -7.39 -7.19
N ALA A 269 -22.97 -7.97 -8.11
CA ALA A 269 -23.05 -7.53 -9.51
C ALA A 269 -23.30 -6.01 -9.61
N ARG A 270 -24.29 -5.51 -8.85
CA ARG A 270 -24.57 -4.06 -8.78
C ARG A 270 -23.40 -3.23 -8.25
N CYS A 271 -22.65 -3.74 -7.27
CA CYS A 271 -21.46 -3.03 -6.77
C CYS A 271 -20.35 -2.99 -7.84
N LEU A 272 -20.15 -4.06 -8.59
CA LEU A 272 -19.15 -4.13 -9.67
C LEU A 272 -19.51 -3.20 -10.84
N GLN A 273 -20.76 -3.21 -11.27
CA GLN A 273 -21.26 -2.26 -12.28
C GLN A 273 -21.06 -0.81 -11.84
N ARG A 274 -21.41 -0.48 -10.59
CA ARG A 274 -21.19 0.87 -10.03
C ARG A 274 -19.71 1.24 -9.94
N ALA A 275 -18.84 0.29 -9.59
CA ALA A 275 -17.40 0.52 -9.60
C ALA A 275 -16.89 0.83 -11.03
N GLY A 276 -17.39 0.10 -12.04
CA GLY A 276 -17.10 0.37 -13.45
C GLY A 276 -17.56 1.76 -13.89
N ALA A 277 -18.81 2.12 -13.57
CA ALA A 277 -19.38 3.43 -13.89
C ALA A 277 -18.62 4.59 -13.21
N ALA A 278 -18.21 4.40 -11.95
CA ALA A 278 -17.40 5.39 -11.24
C ALA A 278 -16.03 5.59 -11.89
N LEU A 279 -15.38 4.50 -12.31
CA LEU A 279 -14.11 4.58 -13.00
C LEU A 279 -14.24 5.25 -14.38
N HIS A 280 -15.31 4.93 -15.11
CA HIS A 280 -15.64 5.59 -16.37
C HIS A 280 -15.81 7.11 -16.15
N ALA A 281 -16.58 7.51 -15.13
CA ALA A 281 -16.74 8.92 -14.77
C ALA A 281 -15.37 9.57 -14.42
N LEU A 282 -14.52 8.91 -13.63
CA LEU A 282 -13.18 9.42 -13.29
C LEU A 282 -12.31 9.68 -14.52
N HIS A 283 -12.32 8.78 -15.51
CA HIS A 283 -11.54 8.96 -16.74
C HIS A 283 -12.02 10.14 -17.59
N HIS A 284 -13.25 10.61 -17.36
CA HIS A 284 -13.82 11.80 -17.99
C HIS A 284 -13.65 13.07 -17.17
N LEU A 285 -13.04 13.01 -15.97
CA LEU A 285 -12.71 14.20 -15.19
C LEU A 285 -11.78 15.11 -16.01
N PRO A 286 -12.20 16.35 -16.35
CA PRO A 286 -11.39 17.21 -17.18
C PRO A 286 -10.03 17.50 -16.50
N GLN A 287 -8.94 17.40 -17.25
CA GLN A 287 -7.59 17.65 -16.73
C GLN A 287 -7.45 19.06 -16.13
N ALA A 288 -8.14 20.05 -16.70
CA ALA A 288 -8.19 21.41 -16.16
C ALA A 288 -8.79 21.45 -14.74
N VAL A 289 -9.74 20.56 -14.44
CA VAL A 289 -10.32 20.42 -13.11
C VAL A 289 -9.36 19.68 -12.19
N ALA A 290 -8.81 18.53 -12.58
CA ALA A 290 -7.89 17.73 -11.74
C ALA A 290 -6.57 18.45 -11.36
N GLY A 291 -6.24 19.54 -12.06
CA GLY A 291 -5.02 20.31 -11.85
C GLY A 291 -3.76 19.61 -12.39
N PRO A 292 -2.57 20.14 -12.10
CA PRO A 292 -1.33 19.58 -12.63
C PRO A 292 -1.08 18.18 -12.06
N LEU A 293 -1.07 17.19 -12.96
CA LEU A 293 -0.73 15.81 -12.69
C LEU A 293 0.45 15.38 -13.55
N GLN A 294 1.34 14.57 -12.97
CA GLN A 294 2.46 14.00 -13.72
C GLN A 294 1.94 13.00 -14.75
N ARG A 295 2.60 12.93 -15.90
CA ARG A 295 2.36 11.86 -16.87
C ARG A 295 2.99 10.57 -16.36
N TYR A 296 2.30 9.46 -16.56
CA TYR A 296 2.77 8.14 -16.21
C TYR A 296 2.49 7.19 -17.37
N ASP A 297 3.55 6.77 -18.05
CA ASP A 297 3.47 5.91 -19.22
C ASP A 297 3.71 4.43 -18.86
N PHE A 298 3.45 3.56 -19.83
CA PHE A 298 3.64 2.12 -19.69
C PHE A 298 5.08 1.75 -19.30
N ALA A 299 6.07 2.42 -19.87
CA ALA A 299 7.48 2.17 -19.56
C ALA A 299 7.82 2.53 -18.11
N ALA A 300 7.20 3.58 -17.55
CA ALA A 300 7.31 3.92 -16.13
C ALA A 300 6.71 2.84 -15.24
N GLU A 301 5.60 2.20 -15.66
CA GLU A 301 5.04 1.04 -14.95
C GLU A 301 5.99 -0.15 -14.94
N ILE A 302 6.53 -0.53 -16.10
CA ILE A 302 7.50 -1.62 -16.18
C ILE A 302 8.71 -1.36 -15.27
N ARG A 303 9.26 -0.14 -15.26
CA ARG A 303 10.37 0.24 -14.38
C ARG A 303 9.98 0.19 -12.90
N GLU A 304 8.76 0.59 -12.55
CA GLU A 304 8.27 0.52 -11.17
C GLU A 304 8.17 -0.93 -10.69
N ILE A 305 7.59 -1.81 -11.50
CA ILE A 305 7.45 -3.22 -11.19
C ILE A 305 8.81 -3.90 -11.07
N GLN A 306 9.74 -3.62 -11.99
CA GLN A 306 11.11 -4.14 -11.91
C GLN A 306 11.80 -3.74 -10.61
N ARG A 307 11.66 -2.48 -10.19
CA ARG A 307 12.20 -1.98 -8.93
C ARG A 307 11.54 -2.64 -7.71
N ASP A 308 10.24 -2.81 -7.71
CA ASP A 308 9.51 -3.36 -6.57
C ASP A 308 9.71 -4.89 -6.44
N SER A 309 9.86 -5.58 -7.57
CA SER A 309 10.11 -7.02 -7.68
C SER A 309 11.60 -7.41 -7.73
N ALA A 310 12.53 -6.45 -7.61
CA ALA A 310 13.98 -6.66 -7.71
C ALA A 310 14.54 -7.75 -6.75
N HIS A 311 13.81 -8.06 -5.68
CA HIS A 311 14.15 -9.11 -4.74
C HIS A 311 13.82 -10.53 -5.24
N ILE A 312 12.87 -10.68 -6.16
CA ILE A 312 12.39 -11.99 -6.63
C ILE A 312 13.49 -12.76 -7.36
N PRO A 313 14.26 -12.20 -8.30
CA PRO A 313 15.34 -12.95 -8.96
C PRO A 313 16.40 -13.49 -8.00
N ALA A 314 16.66 -12.81 -6.87
CA ALA A 314 17.59 -13.28 -5.86
C ALA A 314 17.00 -14.41 -5.00
N LEU A 315 15.71 -14.32 -4.63
CA LEU A 315 15.06 -15.28 -3.74
C LEU A 315 14.48 -16.50 -4.47
N LEU A 316 14.02 -16.29 -5.70
CA LEU A 316 13.26 -17.21 -6.56
C LEU A 316 13.71 -17.02 -8.03
N PRO A 317 14.93 -17.46 -8.41
CA PRO A 317 15.50 -17.14 -9.73
C PRO A 317 14.66 -17.56 -10.94
N PRO A 318 14.06 -18.78 -10.99
CA PRO A 318 13.18 -19.16 -12.10
C PRO A 318 11.96 -18.24 -12.25
N GLU A 319 11.34 -17.85 -11.14
CA GLU A 319 10.23 -16.91 -11.09
C GLU A 319 10.65 -15.50 -11.53
N GLY A 320 11.84 -15.05 -11.11
CA GLY A 320 12.42 -13.78 -11.56
C GLY A 320 12.62 -13.74 -13.09
N ALA A 321 13.15 -14.81 -13.67
CA ALA A 321 13.29 -14.93 -15.12
C ALA A 321 11.93 -14.95 -15.84
N ALA A 322 10.94 -15.65 -15.27
CA ALA A 322 9.59 -15.68 -15.82
C ALA A 322 8.91 -14.29 -15.77
N ILE A 323 9.10 -13.53 -14.69
CA ILE A 323 8.64 -12.14 -14.58
C ILE A 323 9.28 -11.27 -15.66
N GLY A 324 10.61 -11.33 -15.83
CA GLY A 324 11.31 -10.58 -16.89
C GLY A 324 10.73 -10.86 -18.27
N ALA A 325 10.55 -12.15 -18.62
CA ALA A 325 9.97 -12.55 -19.89
C ALA A 325 8.52 -12.08 -20.09
N ILE A 326 7.71 -11.97 -19.03
CA ILE A 326 6.34 -11.42 -19.09
C ILE A 326 6.40 -9.92 -19.39
N LEU A 327 7.26 -9.17 -18.68
CA LEU A 327 7.38 -7.72 -18.85
C LEU A 327 7.92 -7.35 -20.23
N ASP A 328 8.93 -8.07 -20.74
CA ASP A 328 9.47 -7.86 -22.09
C ASP A 328 8.41 -8.13 -23.16
N ARG A 329 7.65 -9.21 -23.01
CA ARG A 329 6.52 -9.53 -23.92
C ARG A 329 5.42 -8.48 -23.84
N ALA A 330 5.13 -7.98 -22.64
CA ALA A 330 4.11 -6.96 -22.46
C ALA A 330 4.52 -5.64 -23.12
N GLN A 331 5.79 -5.24 -23.00
CA GLN A 331 6.37 -4.08 -23.69
C GLN A 331 6.25 -4.22 -25.21
N ALA A 332 6.65 -5.36 -25.78
CA ALA A 332 6.56 -5.60 -27.23
C ALA A 332 5.11 -5.61 -27.75
N LEU A 333 4.13 -6.02 -26.94
CA LEU A 333 2.72 -5.95 -27.29
C LEU A 333 2.18 -4.52 -27.18
N HIS A 334 2.57 -3.79 -26.14
CA HIS A 334 2.18 -2.39 -25.94
C HIS A 334 2.52 -1.54 -27.17
N GLU A 335 3.74 -1.68 -27.71
CA GLU A 335 4.23 -0.94 -28.88
C GLU A 335 3.42 -1.20 -30.16
N ARG A 336 2.68 -2.31 -30.22
CA ARG A 336 1.87 -2.69 -31.39
C ARG A 336 0.40 -2.29 -31.26
N LEU A 337 -0.05 -1.96 -30.05
CA LEU A 337 -1.45 -1.63 -29.80
C LEU A 337 -1.71 -0.14 -30.08
N PRO A 338 -2.89 0.21 -30.63
CA PRO A 338 -3.30 1.60 -30.78
C PRO A 338 -3.27 2.33 -29.45
N GLN A 339 -2.50 3.41 -29.39
CA GLN A 339 -2.35 4.26 -28.21
C GLN A 339 -3.53 5.25 -28.10
N GLU A 340 -3.80 5.69 -26.89
CA GLU A 340 -4.86 6.66 -26.60
C GLU A 340 -4.30 7.83 -25.78
N PRO A 341 -4.83 9.05 -25.92
CA PRO A 341 -4.43 10.16 -25.04
C PRO A 341 -4.62 9.81 -23.57
N PRO A 342 -3.66 10.16 -22.69
CA PRO A 342 -3.81 9.87 -21.28
C PRO A 342 -4.90 10.73 -20.65
N THR A 343 -5.62 10.15 -19.69
CA THR A 343 -6.68 10.81 -18.93
C THR A 343 -6.34 10.80 -17.44
N PHE A 344 -7.21 11.38 -16.61
CA PHE A 344 -7.09 11.20 -15.16
C PHE A 344 -7.20 9.70 -14.83
N THR A 345 -6.17 9.15 -14.20
CA THR A 345 -6.13 7.74 -13.80
C THR A 345 -5.83 7.65 -12.30
N HIS A 346 -6.61 6.85 -11.57
CA HIS A 346 -6.46 6.58 -10.14
C HIS A 346 -5.14 5.87 -9.82
N ARG A 347 -4.72 4.93 -10.67
CA ARG A 347 -3.53 4.07 -10.58
C ARG A 347 -3.46 3.09 -9.41
N ASP A 348 -4.37 3.22 -8.45
CA ASP A 348 -4.59 2.22 -7.40
C ASP A 348 -6.05 1.79 -7.24
N PHE A 349 -6.81 1.76 -8.34
CA PHE A 349 -8.23 1.39 -8.33
C PHE A 349 -8.39 -0.12 -8.08
N LYS A 350 -8.87 -0.50 -6.89
CA LYS A 350 -8.97 -1.89 -6.44
C LYS A 350 -10.08 -2.08 -5.42
N CYS A 351 -10.50 -3.32 -5.18
CA CYS A 351 -11.66 -3.62 -4.33
C CYS A 351 -11.48 -3.19 -2.87
N GLU A 352 -10.23 -3.12 -2.37
CA GLU A 352 -9.94 -2.61 -1.03
C GLU A 352 -10.16 -1.09 -0.87
N HIS A 353 -10.19 -0.35 -1.97
CA HIS A 353 -10.35 1.11 -1.99
C HIS A 353 -11.79 1.57 -2.29
N LEU A 354 -12.72 0.63 -2.46
CA LEU A 354 -14.15 0.88 -2.63
C LEU A 354 -14.88 0.41 -1.38
N LEU A 355 -15.26 1.34 -0.51
CA LEU A 355 -15.97 1.01 0.73
C LEU A 355 -17.48 0.94 0.47
N VAL A 356 -18.08 -0.19 0.82
CA VAL A 356 -19.49 -0.47 0.58
C VAL A 356 -20.32 -0.22 1.83
N ALA A 357 -21.24 0.72 1.74
CA ALA A 357 -22.22 1.07 2.77
C ALA A 357 -23.65 0.96 2.22
N PRO A 358 -24.70 0.96 3.07
CA PRO A 358 -26.09 0.92 2.59
C PRO A 358 -26.44 2.01 1.58
N ARG A 359 -25.80 3.18 1.69
CA ARG A 359 -26.05 4.35 0.82
C ARG A 359 -25.31 4.30 -0.52
N GLY A 360 -24.32 3.42 -0.71
CA GLY A 360 -23.53 3.36 -1.93
C GLY A 360 -22.08 2.93 -1.70
N LEU A 361 -21.24 3.22 -2.69
CA LEU A 361 -19.79 3.00 -2.63
C LEU A 361 -19.08 4.33 -2.37
N THR A 362 -18.00 4.29 -1.60
CA THR A 362 -17.09 5.43 -1.44
C THR A 362 -15.67 5.03 -1.80
N LEU A 363 -15.12 5.71 -2.80
CA LEU A 363 -13.73 5.55 -3.25
C LEU A 363 -12.77 6.31 -2.33
N ILE A 364 -11.67 5.66 -1.97
CA ILE A 364 -10.60 6.23 -1.14
C ILE A 364 -9.22 6.08 -1.80
N ASP A 365 -8.24 6.81 -1.27
CA ASP A 365 -6.80 6.73 -1.58
C ASP A 365 -6.39 7.18 -3.00
N LEU A 366 -6.37 8.50 -3.21
CA LEU A 366 -6.02 9.18 -4.47
C LEU A 366 -4.52 9.58 -4.55
N ASP A 367 -3.65 8.92 -3.79
CA ASP A 367 -2.23 9.29 -3.69
C ASP A 367 -1.42 9.05 -4.95
N ARG A 368 -1.89 8.11 -5.77
CA ARG A 368 -1.17 7.60 -6.95
C ARG A 368 -1.66 8.21 -8.26
N CYS A 369 -2.65 9.11 -8.20
CA CYS A 369 -3.26 9.69 -9.39
C CYS A 369 -2.23 10.36 -10.30
N ALA A 370 -2.40 10.15 -11.60
CA ALA A 370 -1.55 10.67 -12.66
C ALA A 370 -2.34 10.80 -13.96
N LEU A 371 -1.72 11.39 -14.98
CA LEU A 371 -2.21 11.28 -16.36
C LEU A 371 -1.61 10.02 -16.97
N ALA A 372 -2.43 8.99 -17.19
CA ALA A 372 -1.99 7.72 -17.74
C ALA A 372 -3.00 7.17 -18.76
N ASP A 373 -2.66 6.05 -19.39
CA ASP A 373 -3.62 5.31 -20.23
C ASP A 373 -4.81 4.87 -19.37
N PRO A 374 -6.06 5.24 -19.70
CA PRO A 374 -7.24 4.81 -18.95
C PRO A 374 -7.39 3.28 -18.88
N ALA A 375 -6.78 2.52 -19.79
CA ALA A 375 -6.75 1.07 -19.72
C ALA A 375 -6.02 0.53 -18.48
N PHE A 376 -5.15 1.34 -17.84
CA PHE A 376 -4.41 0.98 -16.64
C PHE A 376 -5.33 0.56 -15.49
N ASP A 377 -6.28 1.44 -15.10
CA ASP A 377 -7.13 1.18 -13.94
C ASP A 377 -8.09 0.01 -14.17
N VAL A 378 -8.55 -0.16 -15.42
CA VAL A 378 -9.37 -1.31 -15.82
C VAL A 378 -8.55 -2.59 -15.64
N GLY A 379 -7.34 -2.65 -16.21
CA GLY A 379 -6.46 -3.82 -16.07
C GLY A 379 -6.10 -4.11 -14.62
N LYS A 380 -5.83 -3.07 -13.82
CA LYS A 380 -5.57 -3.19 -12.38
C LYS A 380 -6.75 -3.81 -11.64
N PHE A 381 -7.96 -3.35 -11.91
CA PHE A 381 -9.16 -3.86 -11.25
C PHE A 381 -9.44 -5.32 -11.63
N LEU A 382 -9.27 -5.66 -12.91
CA LEU A 382 -9.40 -7.04 -13.40
C LEU A 382 -8.40 -7.99 -12.72
N ALA A 383 -7.15 -7.54 -12.54
CA ALA A 383 -6.13 -8.27 -11.81
C ALA A 383 -6.50 -8.45 -10.32
N ASP A 384 -7.07 -7.41 -9.68
CA ASP A 384 -7.45 -7.47 -8.26
C ASP A 384 -8.64 -8.41 -8.05
N LEU A 385 -9.62 -8.43 -8.97
CA LEU A 385 -10.69 -9.43 -8.98
C LEU A 385 -10.11 -10.85 -9.09
N GLN A 386 -9.17 -11.08 -10.03
CA GLN A 386 -8.57 -12.41 -10.19
C GLN A 386 -7.82 -12.87 -8.93
N TRP A 387 -7.15 -11.95 -8.23
CA TRP A 387 -6.54 -12.23 -6.93
C TRP A 387 -7.59 -12.66 -5.91
N TRP A 388 -8.65 -11.87 -5.71
CA TRP A 388 -9.65 -12.14 -4.68
C TRP A 388 -10.49 -13.40 -4.94
N PHE A 389 -10.93 -13.62 -6.18
CA PHE A 389 -11.68 -14.84 -6.54
C PHE A 389 -10.82 -16.09 -6.34
N THR A 390 -9.54 -16.04 -6.69
CA THR A 390 -8.60 -17.14 -6.38
C THR A 390 -8.39 -17.30 -4.87
N ALA A 391 -8.36 -16.21 -4.10
CA ALA A 391 -8.16 -16.26 -2.65
C ALA A 391 -9.38 -16.80 -1.89
N TYR A 392 -10.58 -16.58 -2.42
CA TYR A 392 -11.85 -17.05 -1.86
C TYR A 392 -12.36 -18.35 -2.49
N ASP A 393 -11.61 -18.94 -3.42
CA ASP A 393 -11.99 -20.17 -4.15
C ASP A 393 -13.39 -20.03 -4.78
N GLN A 394 -13.60 -18.92 -5.50
CA GLN A 394 -14.83 -18.61 -6.23
C GLN A 394 -14.61 -18.82 -7.72
N ASP A 395 -15.61 -19.39 -8.40
CA ASP A 395 -15.52 -19.76 -9.82
C ASP A 395 -16.11 -18.69 -10.75
N GLU A 396 -16.84 -17.70 -10.22
CA GLU A 396 -17.59 -16.70 -10.98
C GLU A 396 -16.75 -15.47 -11.36
N LEU A 397 -15.45 -15.65 -11.60
CA LEU A 397 -14.54 -14.55 -11.96
C LEU A 397 -14.94 -13.89 -13.27
N GLU A 398 -15.24 -14.68 -14.30
CA GLU A 398 -15.64 -14.14 -15.61
C GLU A 398 -16.89 -13.27 -15.48
N GLN A 399 -17.91 -13.75 -14.78
CA GLN A 399 -19.13 -12.98 -14.52
C GLN A 399 -18.83 -11.68 -13.76
N ALA A 400 -17.99 -11.71 -12.72
CA ALA A 400 -17.62 -10.51 -11.99
C ALA A 400 -16.87 -9.48 -12.86
N GLN A 401 -15.97 -9.95 -13.73
CA GLN A 401 -15.29 -9.09 -14.69
C GLN A 401 -16.27 -8.49 -15.71
N GLU A 402 -17.22 -9.28 -16.22
CA GLU A 402 -18.27 -8.82 -17.12
C GLU A 402 -19.15 -7.74 -16.48
N GLU A 403 -19.56 -7.90 -15.22
CA GLU A 403 -20.36 -6.90 -14.50
C GLU A 403 -19.61 -5.58 -14.32
N PHE A 404 -18.32 -5.63 -14.00
CA PHE A 404 -17.49 -4.43 -13.92
C PHE A 404 -17.33 -3.76 -15.28
N ILE A 405 -17.03 -4.53 -16.33
CA ILE A 405 -16.87 -4.02 -17.70
C ILE A 405 -18.18 -3.44 -18.23
N ALA A 406 -19.33 -4.06 -17.93
CA ALA A 406 -20.65 -3.56 -18.33
C ALA A 406 -20.93 -2.16 -17.77
N GLY A 407 -20.48 -1.87 -16.55
CA GLY A 407 -20.55 -0.52 -15.97
C GLY A 407 -19.54 0.47 -16.56
N TYR A 408 -18.36 0.00 -16.98
CA TYR A 408 -17.26 0.86 -17.45
C TYR A 408 -17.31 1.19 -18.94
N ALA A 409 -17.65 0.22 -19.79
CA ALA A 409 -17.49 0.30 -21.24
C ALA A 409 -18.54 1.08 -22.06
N PRO A 410 -19.66 1.62 -21.52
CA PRO A 410 -20.59 2.40 -22.35
C PRO A 410 -19.89 3.54 -23.12
N GLY A 411 -19.86 3.44 -24.46
CA GLY A 411 -19.27 4.45 -25.34
C GLY A 411 -17.74 4.42 -25.47
N GLU A 412 -17.06 3.44 -24.86
CA GLU A 412 -15.60 3.37 -24.87
C GLU A 412 -15.05 2.58 -26.07
N PRO A 413 -13.87 2.95 -26.59
CA PRO A 413 -13.28 2.23 -27.72
C PRO A 413 -12.91 0.79 -27.32
N PRO A 414 -13.28 -0.23 -28.11
CA PRO A 414 -12.96 -1.64 -27.82
C PRO A 414 -11.46 -1.90 -27.62
N GLU A 415 -10.61 -1.13 -28.30
CA GLU A 415 -9.15 -1.20 -28.19
C GLU A 415 -8.66 -0.90 -26.77
N ARG A 416 -9.39 -0.08 -26.00
CA ARG A 416 -9.05 0.20 -24.60
C ARG A 416 -9.18 -1.05 -23.74
N LEU A 417 -10.19 -1.90 -23.97
CA LEU A 417 -10.34 -3.18 -23.26
C LEU A 417 -9.24 -4.18 -23.64
N VAL A 418 -8.77 -4.14 -24.89
CA VAL A 418 -7.62 -4.92 -25.35
C VAL A 418 -6.35 -4.50 -24.59
N ARG A 419 -6.08 -3.18 -24.48
CA ARG A 419 -4.98 -2.66 -23.66
C ARG A 419 -5.17 -2.97 -22.17
N ALA A 420 -6.41 -2.99 -21.66
CA ALA A 420 -6.68 -3.31 -20.27
C ALA A 420 -6.24 -4.74 -19.91
N ARG A 421 -6.41 -5.71 -20.83
CA ARG A 421 -5.88 -7.08 -20.64
C ARG A 421 -4.35 -7.13 -20.64
N LEU A 422 -3.68 -6.21 -21.34
CA LEU A 422 -2.23 -6.07 -21.24
C LEU A 422 -1.82 -5.57 -19.85
N TYR A 423 -2.48 -4.52 -19.34
CA TYR A 423 -2.25 -4.01 -17.98
C TYR A 423 -2.63 -5.05 -16.91
N GLU A 424 -3.69 -5.83 -17.09
CA GLU A 424 -4.05 -6.93 -16.18
C GLU A 424 -2.89 -7.91 -15.97
N ALA A 425 -2.23 -8.33 -17.06
CA ALA A 425 -1.07 -9.21 -16.96
C ALA A 425 0.10 -8.57 -16.20
N VAL A 426 0.36 -7.29 -16.45
CA VAL A 426 1.44 -6.52 -15.81
C VAL A 426 1.14 -6.29 -14.31
N GLU A 427 -0.10 -5.97 -13.97
CA GLU A 427 -0.54 -5.78 -12.57
C GLU A 427 -0.57 -7.09 -11.78
N LEU A 428 -0.85 -8.23 -12.41
CA LEU A 428 -0.71 -9.56 -11.79
C LEU A 428 0.75 -9.85 -11.40
N VAL A 429 1.73 -9.39 -12.21
CA VAL A 429 3.14 -9.44 -11.83
C VAL A 429 3.40 -8.53 -10.63
N GLN A 430 2.89 -7.29 -10.63
CA GLN A 430 3.06 -6.38 -9.50
C GLN A 430 2.46 -6.94 -8.19
N MET A 431 1.37 -7.70 -8.28
CA MET A 431 0.78 -8.39 -7.13
C MET A 431 1.68 -9.45 -6.50
N THR A 432 2.70 -9.96 -7.20
CA THR A 432 3.69 -10.86 -6.58
C THR A 432 4.40 -10.18 -5.40
N VAL A 433 4.63 -8.88 -5.47
CA VAL A 433 5.24 -8.09 -4.39
C VAL A 433 4.22 -7.73 -3.30
N LEU A 434 2.98 -7.42 -3.71
CA LEU A 434 1.96 -6.90 -2.80
C LEU A 434 1.22 -8.00 -2.01
N ARG A 435 1.06 -9.19 -2.61
CA ARG A 435 0.19 -10.27 -2.13
C ARG A 435 0.93 -11.57 -1.77
N ALA A 436 2.18 -11.76 -2.20
CA ALA A 436 3.03 -12.87 -1.75
C ALA A 436 4.06 -12.39 -0.71
N ARG A 437 3.63 -12.26 0.55
CA ARG A 437 4.48 -11.64 1.58
C ARG A 437 5.64 -12.57 1.93
N LEU A 438 6.85 -12.03 1.97
CA LEU A 438 8.10 -12.80 2.16
C LEU A 438 8.11 -13.76 3.36
N PHE A 439 7.38 -13.41 4.42
CA PHE A 439 7.31 -14.21 5.64
C PHE A 439 6.19 -15.28 5.64
N GLU A 440 5.36 -15.35 4.61
CA GLU A 440 4.31 -16.36 4.52
C GLU A 440 4.87 -17.68 3.97
N GLN A 441 4.46 -18.80 4.57
CA GLN A 441 4.90 -20.14 4.14
C GLN A 441 4.63 -20.42 2.67
N HIS A 442 3.55 -19.88 2.12
CA HIS A 442 3.11 -20.12 0.75
C HIS A 442 3.52 -19.01 -0.22
N ALA A 443 4.45 -18.12 0.15
CA ALA A 443 4.85 -16.98 -0.69
C ALA A 443 5.35 -17.40 -2.08
N ALA A 444 6.22 -18.41 -2.18
CA ALA A 444 6.69 -18.93 -3.46
C ALA A 444 5.54 -19.48 -4.31
N ARG A 445 4.67 -20.32 -3.72
CA ARG A 445 3.48 -20.87 -4.41
C ARG A 445 2.54 -19.77 -4.89
N ARG A 446 2.31 -18.72 -4.10
CA ARG A 446 1.48 -17.57 -4.49
C ARG A 446 2.12 -16.79 -5.64
N THR A 447 3.43 -16.55 -5.59
CA THR A 447 4.20 -15.90 -6.66
C THR A 447 4.05 -16.68 -7.97
N LEU A 448 4.26 -18.00 -7.93
CA LEU A 448 4.13 -18.86 -9.10
C LEU A 448 2.72 -18.83 -9.70
N ARG A 449 1.67 -18.85 -8.86
CA ARG A 449 0.28 -18.76 -9.34
C ARG A 449 0.01 -17.43 -10.05
N LEU A 450 0.46 -16.32 -9.49
CA LEU A 450 0.30 -14.98 -10.10
C LEU A 450 1.02 -14.88 -11.45
N ILE A 451 2.26 -15.38 -11.52
CA ILE A 451 3.02 -15.48 -12.77
C ILE A 451 2.26 -16.33 -13.81
N GLY A 452 1.72 -17.48 -13.41
CA GLY A 452 0.94 -18.35 -14.29
C GLY A 452 -0.32 -17.67 -14.82
N ARG A 453 -1.02 -16.89 -13.99
CA ARG A 453 -2.19 -16.09 -14.40
C ARG A 453 -1.80 -14.99 -15.39
N ALA A 454 -0.74 -14.23 -15.10
CA ALA A 454 -0.22 -13.20 -16.01
C ALA A 454 0.15 -13.79 -17.38
N GLN A 455 0.79 -14.97 -17.41
CA GLN A 455 1.09 -15.69 -18.64
C GLN A 455 -0.17 -16.12 -19.40
N ALA A 456 -1.19 -16.60 -18.70
CA ALA A 456 -2.46 -16.99 -19.31
C ALA A 456 -3.15 -15.78 -19.97
N VAL A 457 -3.21 -14.63 -19.29
CA VAL A 457 -3.76 -13.38 -19.83
C VAL A 457 -3.00 -12.94 -21.08
N LEU A 458 -1.67 -12.87 -21.04
CA LEU A 458 -0.87 -12.52 -22.22
C LEU A 458 -1.05 -13.51 -23.38
N ASN A 459 -1.13 -14.81 -23.09
CA ASN A 459 -1.35 -15.82 -24.12
C ASN A 459 -2.71 -15.67 -24.79
N ASN A 460 -3.75 -15.33 -24.02
CA ASN A 460 -5.09 -15.06 -24.56
C ASN A 460 -5.06 -13.81 -25.43
N LEU A 461 -4.45 -12.72 -24.93
CA LEU A 461 -4.32 -11.46 -25.66
C LEU A 461 -3.61 -11.66 -27.01
N GLN A 462 -2.49 -12.38 -27.05
CA GLN A 462 -1.77 -12.66 -28.30
C GLN A 462 -2.60 -13.47 -29.30
N ARG A 463 -3.38 -14.44 -28.82
CA ARG A 463 -4.30 -15.21 -29.67
C ARG A 463 -5.36 -14.30 -30.28
N THR A 464 -5.97 -13.43 -29.47
CA THR A 464 -6.97 -12.45 -29.94
C THR A 464 -6.38 -11.48 -30.97
N LEU A 465 -5.12 -11.09 -30.82
CA LEU A 465 -4.42 -10.20 -31.75
C LEU A 465 -3.82 -10.89 -32.98
N GLY A 466 -3.94 -12.22 -33.10
CA GLY A 466 -3.32 -12.99 -34.19
C GLY A 466 -1.79 -12.95 -34.19
N VAL A 467 -1.16 -12.67 -33.04
CA VAL A 467 0.30 -12.54 -32.92
C VAL A 467 0.92 -13.92 -32.62
N PRO A 468 1.88 -14.41 -33.45
CA PRO A 468 2.56 -15.66 -33.17
C PRO A 468 3.31 -15.59 -31.83
N ARG A 469 3.33 -16.70 -31.09
CA ARG A 469 4.14 -16.81 -29.86
C ARG A 469 5.61 -16.58 -30.20
N PRO A 470 6.37 -15.86 -29.35
CA PRO A 470 7.82 -15.86 -29.46
C PRO A 470 8.32 -17.30 -29.35
N VAL A 471 9.11 -17.75 -30.32
CA VAL A 471 9.76 -19.06 -30.25
C VAL A 471 10.79 -18.98 -29.13
N VAL A 472 10.48 -19.54 -27.97
CA VAL A 472 11.48 -19.75 -26.92
C VAL A 472 12.48 -20.77 -27.49
N ARG A 473 13.66 -20.29 -27.90
CA ARG A 473 14.80 -21.18 -28.18
C ARG A 473 15.11 -21.90 -26.88
N ARG A 474 14.66 -23.15 -26.75
CA ARG A 474 15.24 -24.07 -25.77
C ARG A 474 16.69 -24.24 -26.17
N GLU A 475 17.62 -23.64 -25.43
CA GLU A 475 19.01 -24.02 -25.52
C GLU A 475 19.08 -25.53 -25.26
N ARG A 476 19.53 -26.28 -26.29
CA ARG A 476 19.79 -27.70 -26.13
C ARG A 476 20.88 -27.84 -25.07
N PRO A 477 20.79 -28.83 -24.16
CA PRO A 477 21.90 -29.14 -23.27
C PRO A 477 23.13 -29.38 -24.15
N VAL A 478 24.22 -28.66 -23.87
CA VAL A 478 25.52 -28.93 -24.49
C VAL A 478 25.86 -30.38 -24.14
N ALA A 479 25.88 -31.23 -25.17
CA ALA A 479 26.37 -32.58 -25.03
C ALA A 479 27.86 -32.48 -24.66
N ILE A 480 28.18 -32.84 -23.43
CA ILE A 480 29.55 -33.09 -23.02
C ILE A 480 30.03 -34.28 -23.87
N SER A 481 30.97 -34.02 -24.76
CA SER A 481 31.66 -35.01 -25.57
C SER A 481 33.15 -34.80 -25.34
N GLY A 482 33.83 -35.90 -24.96
CA GLY A 482 35.27 -35.97 -24.74
C GLY A 482 35.64 -36.14 -23.28
#